data_AF-A0A2P8AMJ3-F1
#
_entry.id   AF-A0A2P8AMJ3-F1
#
_cell.length_a   1.000
_cell.length_b   1.000
_cell.length_c   1.000
_cell.angle_alpha   90.00
_cell.angle_beta   90.00
_cell.angle_gamma   90.00
#
_symmetry.space_group_name_H-M   'P 1'
#
loop_
_entity.id
_entity.type
_entity.pdbx_description
1 polymer ?
#
loop_
_entity_poly.entity_id
_entity_poly.type
_entity_poly.pdbx_seq_one_letter_code
_entity_poly.pdbx_strand_id
1 'polypeptide(L)'
;MVAATAAARGDAYCALAWGSRLAELSDEATAASVLQGVDSDLPEREAALAGWSRQVVQDPNATTEAHVNRLRDAGLNDQEIFEATTWIAFRLAFSTINDALGARPDPQLAEKAPRLVREAVTYGRQV
;
A
#
# COMPACT_ATOMS: atom_id res chain seq x y z
N MET A 1 4.15 3.25 0.94
CA MET A 1 2.82 3.91 0.96
C MET A 1 1.83 3.26 -0.01
N VAL A 2 1.90 3.48 -1.34
CA VAL A 2 0.85 3.04 -2.29
C VAL A 2 0.59 1.53 -2.28
N ALA A 3 1.65 0.70 -2.28
CA ALA A 3 1.52 -0.75 -2.18
C ALA A 3 0.87 -1.18 -0.85
N ALA A 4 1.24 -0.55 0.26
CA ALA A 4 0.63 -0.78 1.57
C ALA A 4 -0.87 -0.39 1.58
N THR A 5 -1.26 0.70 0.93
CA THR A 5 -2.68 1.09 0.77
C THR A 5 -3.47 0.04 0.01
N ALA A 6 -2.95 -0.42 -1.14
CA ALA A 6 -3.63 -1.42 -1.97
C ALA A 6 -3.77 -2.76 -1.21
N ALA A 7 -2.70 -3.19 -0.54
CA ALA A 7 -2.69 -4.40 0.27
C ALA A 7 -3.69 -4.32 1.44
N ALA A 8 -3.67 -3.22 2.19
CA ALA A 8 -4.59 -3.01 3.31
C ALA A 8 -6.06 -3.02 2.87
N ARG A 9 -6.35 -2.54 1.65
CA ARG A 9 -7.71 -2.56 1.08
C ARG A 9 -8.11 -3.92 0.52
N GLY A 10 -7.16 -4.83 0.29
CA GLY A 10 -7.39 -6.13 -0.33
C GLY A 10 -7.54 -6.09 -1.85
N ASP A 11 -7.07 -5.02 -2.50
CA ASP A 11 -7.18 -4.86 -3.95
C ASP A 11 -6.01 -5.56 -4.66
N ALA A 12 -6.26 -6.77 -5.13
CA ALA A 12 -5.26 -7.62 -5.79
C ALA A 12 -4.67 -7.00 -7.05
N TYR A 13 -5.50 -6.32 -7.87
CA TYR A 13 -5.05 -5.72 -9.12
C TYR A 13 -3.99 -4.66 -8.82
N CYS A 14 -4.32 -3.80 -7.86
CA CYS A 14 -3.51 -2.67 -7.51
C CYS A 14 -2.28 -3.09 -6.69
N ALA A 15 -2.41 -4.13 -5.87
CA ALA A 15 -1.30 -4.74 -5.17
C ALA A 15 -0.27 -5.33 -6.14
N LEU A 16 -0.70 -6.06 -7.18
CA LEU A 16 0.21 -6.59 -8.20
C LEU A 16 0.92 -5.47 -8.98
N ALA A 17 0.17 -4.46 -9.43
CA ALA A 17 0.73 -3.35 -10.19
C ALA A 17 1.73 -2.53 -9.37
N TRP A 18 1.34 -2.08 -8.17
CA TRP A 18 2.19 -1.24 -7.33
C TRP A 18 3.25 -2.01 -6.56
N GLY A 19 3.03 -3.30 -6.29
CA GLY A 19 4.05 -4.21 -5.77
C GLY A 19 5.18 -4.42 -6.79
N SER A 20 4.83 -4.64 -8.07
CA SER A 20 5.83 -4.76 -9.14
C SER A 20 6.62 -3.46 -9.30
N ARG A 21 5.92 -2.30 -9.28
CA ARG A 21 6.59 -1.00 -9.35
C ARG A 21 7.49 -0.73 -8.14
N LEU A 22 7.08 -1.16 -6.95
CA LEU A 22 7.90 -1.05 -5.74
C LEU A 22 9.15 -1.93 -5.85
N ALA A 23 9.02 -3.16 -6.36
CA ALA A 23 10.15 -4.05 -6.57
C ALA A 23 11.19 -3.48 -7.55
N GLU A 24 10.75 -2.77 -8.59
CA GLU A 24 11.65 -2.06 -9.52
C GLU A 24 12.45 -0.93 -8.84
N LEU A 25 11.86 -0.26 -7.85
CA LEU A 25 12.46 0.87 -7.15
C LEU A 25 13.26 0.46 -5.90
N SER A 26 13.08 -0.78 -5.46
CA SER A 26 13.73 -1.37 -4.29
C SER A 26 14.22 -2.77 -4.66
N ASP A 27 13.54 -3.81 -4.17
CA ASP A 27 13.75 -5.20 -4.52
C ASP A 27 12.46 -6.01 -4.29
N GLU A 28 12.44 -7.22 -4.83
CA GLU A 28 11.29 -8.13 -4.80
C GLU A 28 10.91 -8.58 -3.38
N ALA A 29 11.87 -8.73 -2.47
CA ALA A 29 11.61 -9.14 -1.09
C ALA A 29 11.01 -7.99 -0.28
N THR A 30 11.57 -6.78 -0.40
CA THR A 30 11.02 -5.56 0.21
C THR A 30 9.59 -5.31 -0.25
N ALA A 31 9.32 -5.42 -1.55
CA ALA A 31 7.97 -5.24 -2.07
C ALA A 31 6.98 -6.28 -1.52
N ALA A 32 7.39 -7.55 -1.46
CA ALA A 32 6.57 -8.63 -0.89
C ALA A 32 6.26 -8.40 0.60
N SER A 33 7.26 -8.01 1.40
CA SER A 33 7.09 -7.70 2.82
C SER A 33 6.06 -6.58 3.04
N VAL A 34 6.16 -5.49 2.28
CA VAL A 34 5.21 -4.36 2.38
C VAL A 34 3.77 -4.79 2.04
N LEU A 35 3.60 -5.63 1.02
CA LEU A 35 2.31 -6.20 0.63
C LEU A 35 1.73 -7.15 1.68
N GLN A 36 2.58 -7.78 2.49
CA GLN A 36 2.20 -8.66 3.61
C GLN A 36 2.03 -7.89 4.92
N GLY A 37 2.29 -6.59 4.94
CA GLY A 37 2.16 -5.74 6.13
C GLY A 37 3.40 -5.75 7.04
N VAL A 38 4.54 -6.19 6.53
CA VAL A 38 5.83 -6.19 7.24
C VAL A 38 6.69 -5.03 6.74
N ASP A 39 6.99 -4.08 7.61
CA ASP A 39 7.74 -2.85 7.28
C ASP A 39 9.07 -2.74 8.03
N SER A 40 9.49 -3.76 8.79
CA SER A 40 10.63 -3.68 9.71
C SER A 40 11.95 -3.30 9.03
N ASP A 41 12.08 -3.62 7.75
CA ASP A 41 13.30 -3.42 6.96
C ASP A 41 13.27 -2.11 6.17
N LEU A 42 12.15 -1.35 6.25
CA LEU A 42 12.04 -0.05 5.61
C LEU A 42 12.75 1.04 6.43
N PRO A 43 13.27 2.09 5.77
CA PRO A 43 13.62 3.32 6.43
C PRO A 43 12.45 3.85 7.28
N GLU A 44 12.74 4.44 8.44
CA GLU A 44 11.73 4.89 9.41
C GLU A 44 10.60 5.72 8.78
N ARG A 45 10.96 6.66 7.90
CA ARG A 45 10.02 7.50 7.16
C ARG A 45 9.05 6.70 6.29
N GLU A 46 9.54 5.66 5.63
CA GLU A 46 8.75 4.81 4.74
C GLU A 46 7.87 3.83 5.53
N ALA A 47 8.41 3.26 6.62
CA ALA A 47 7.65 2.44 7.57
C ALA A 47 6.49 3.23 8.19
N ALA A 48 6.75 4.49 8.60
CA ALA A 48 5.72 5.37 9.16
C ALA A 48 4.60 5.65 8.15
N LEU A 49 4.94 5.91 6.88
CA LEU A 49 3.96 6.07 5.80
C LEU A 49 3.18 4.79 5.50
N ALA A 50 3.81 3.61 5.55
CA ALA A 50 3.15 2.34 5.34
C ALA A 50 2.16 2.01 6.47
N GLY A 51 2.56 2.24 7.73
CA GLY A 51 1.69 2.15 8.90
C GLY A 51 0.52 3.14 8.85
N TRP A 52 0.77 4.40 8.50
CA TRP A 52 -0.28 5.40 8.32
C TRP A 52 -1.28 5.01 7.22
N SER A 53 -0.79 4.47 6.11
CA SER A 53 -1.64 3.95 5.03
C SER A 53 -2.62 2.90 5.54
N ARG A 54 -2.12 1.92 6.32
CA ARG A 54 -2.95 0.87 6.93
C ARG A 54 -3.98 1.44 7.91
N GLN A 55 -3.59 2.38 8.77
CA GLN A 55 -4.50 3.02 9.71
C GLN A 55 -5.65 3.75 9.00
N VAL A 56 -5.32 4.57 7.98
CA VAL A 56 -6.32 5.33 7.21
C VAL A 56 -7.26 4.41 6.42
N VAL A 57 -6.74 3.31 5.88
CA VAL A 57 -7.56 2.32 5.17
C VAL A 57 -8.51 1.58 6.12
N GLN A 58 -8.05 1.23 7.31
CA GLN A 58 -8.81 0.43 8.28
C GLN A 58 -9.87 1.27 9.01
N ASP A 59 -9.46 2.37 9.62
CA ASP A 59 -10.36 3.26 10.36
C ASP A 59 -9.75 4.66 10.49
N PRO A 60 -10.10 5.60 9.59
CA PRO A 60 -9.59 6.97 9.66
C PRO A 60 -10.15 7.74 10.87
N ASN A 61 -11.31 7.37 11.41
CA ASN A 61 -11.90 8.04 12.57
C ASN A 61 -11.21 7.67 13.89
N ALA A 62 -10.50 6.54 13.92
CA ALA A 62 -9.66 6.14 15.05
C ALA A 62 -8.28 6.84 15.07
N THR A 63 -7.98 7.70 14.08
CA THR A 63 -6.71 8.44 14.09
C THR A 63 -6.68 9.51 15.18
N THR A 64 -5.49 9.75 15.74
CA THR A 64 -5.27 10.73 16.81
C THR A 64 -4.07 11.62 16.48
N GLU A 65 -3.92 12.73 17.21
CA GLU A 65 -2.74 13.59 17.10
C GLU A 65 -1.43 12.82 17.33
N ALA A 66 -1.43 11.82 18.22
CA ALA A 66 -0.27 10.95 18.44
C ALA A 66 0.15 10.18 17.18
N HIS A 67 -0.79 9.84 16.29
CA HIS A 67 -0.47 9.20 15.02
C HIS A 67 0.18 10.18 14.04
N VAL A 68 -0.31 11.41 14.00
CA VAL A 68 0.27 12.48 13.18
C VAL A 68 1.67 12.86 13.69
N ASN A 69 1.86 12.93 15.01
CA ASN A 69 3.16 13.21 15.61
C ASN A 69 4.19 12.13 15.27
N ARG A 70 3.82 10.85 15.25
CA ARG A 70 4.72 9.78 14.78
C ARG A 70 5.20 9.97 13.34
N LEU A 71 4.38 10.57 12.46
CA LEU A 71 4.83 10.92 11.11
C LEU A 71 5.82 12.09 11.13
N ARG A 72 5.59 13.08 11.98
CA ARG A 72 6.51 14.21 12.16
C ARG A 72 7.85 13.77 12.73
N ASP A 73 7.83 12.89 13.73
CA ASP A 73 9.02 12.29 14.34
C ASP A 73 9.84 11.51 13.29
N ALA A 74 9.17 10.87 12.33
CA ALA A 74 9.78 10.21 11.18
C ALA A 74 10.26 11.18 10.07
N GLY A 75 10.21 12.49 10.31
CA GLY A 75 10.74 13.53 9.44
C GLY A 75 9.79 14.06 8.37
N LEU A 76 8.48 13.75 8.46
CA LEU A 76 7.49 14.36 7.56
C LEU A 76 7.03 15.73 8.06
N ASN A 77 6.88 16.69 7.15
CA ASN A 77 6.22 17.96 7.47
C ASN A 77 4.70 17.87 7.26
N ASP A 78 3.95 18.88 7.74
CA ASP A 78 2.48 18.90 7.67
C ASP A 78 1.93 18.83 6.23
N GLN A 79 2.63 19.45 5.26
CA GLN A 79 2.25 19.37 3.85
C GLN A 79 2.41 17.93 3.33
N GLU A 80 3.53 17.28 3.59
CA GLU A 80 3.78 15.89 3.17
C GLU A 80 2.78 14.92 3.79
N ILE A 81 2.41 15.13 5.06
CA ILE A 81 1.39 14.32 5.74
C ILE A 81 0.03 14.49 5.06
N PHE A 82 -0.36 15.73 4.76
CA PHE A 82 -1.61 16.03 4.06
C PHE A 82 -1.63 15.42 2.65
N GLU A 83 -0.55 15.57 1.89
CA GLU A 83 -0.41 15.02 0.55
C GLU A 83 -0.46 13.49 0.56
N ALA A 84 0.29 12.84 1.46
CA ALA A 84 0.25 11.39 1.64
C ALA A 84 -1.16 10.89 1.96
N THR A 85 -1.85 11.56 2.90
CA THR A 85 -3.21 11.21 3.31
C THR A 85 -4.20 11.37 2.17
N THR A 86 -4.10 12.46 1.43
CA THR A 86 -4.92 12.71 0.24
C THR A 86 -4.70 11.64 -0.82
N TRP A 87 -3.45 11.21 -0.99
CA TRP A 87 -3.11 10.20 -1.97
C TRP A 87 -3.57 8.79 -1.59
N ILE A 88 -3.53 8.46 -0.30
CA ILE A 88 -4.16 7.26 0.25
C ILE A 88 -5.68 7.28 -0.02
N ALA A 89 -6.37 8.39 0.27
CA ALA A 89 -7.80 8.53 0.06
C ALA A 89 -8.21 8.39 -1.41
N PHE A 90 -7.46 9.02 -2.32
CA PHE A 90 -7.68 8.88 -3.76
C PHE A 90 -7.49 7.42 -4.22
N ARG A 91 -6.44 6.75 -3.73
CA ARG A 91 -6.21 5.34 -4.06
C ARG A 91 -7.33 4.45 -3.57
N LEU A 92 -7.83 4.69 -2.35
CA LEU A 92 -8.96 3.97 -1.79
C LEU A 92 -10.22 4.09 -2.64
N ALA A 93 -10.49 5.28 -3.19
CA ALA A 93 -11.61 5.48 -4.10
C ALA A 93 -11.47 4.61 -5.37
N PHE A 94 -10.30 4.63 -6.02
CA PHE A 94 -10.04 3.82 -7.21
C PHE A 94 -10.12 2.31 -6.93
N SER A 95 -9.50 1.86 -5.84
CA SER A 95 -9.55 0.46 -5.42
C SER A 95 -10.98 0.00 -5.12
N THR A 96 -11.77 0.87 -4.48
CA THR A 96 -13.18 0.57 -4.22
C THR A 96 -14.00 0.41 -5.49
N ILE A 97 -13.75 1.22 -6.52
CA ILE A 97 -14.42 1.11 -7.82
C ILE A 97 -14.06 -0.22 -8.50
N ASN A 98 -12.77 -0.54 -8.60
CA ASN A 98 -12.30 -1.80 -9.20
C ASN A 98 -12.91 -3.01 -8.49
N ASP A 99 -12.83 -3.02 -7.16
CA ASP A 99 -13.34 -4.11 -6.35
C ASP A 99 -14.86 -4.26 -6.47
N ALA A 100 -15.61 -3.15 -6.46
CA ALA A 100 -17.07 -3.18 -6.57
C ALA A 100 -17.54 -3.69 -7.94
N LEU A 101 -16.81 -3.35 -9.00
CA LEU A 101 -17.14 -3.75 -10.38
C LEU A 101 -16.68 -5.17 -10.75
N GLY A 102 -16.00 -5.87 -9.84
CA GLY A 102 -15.59 -7.25 -10.10
C GLY A 102 -14.29 -7.38 -10.89
N ALA A 103 -13.49 -6.31 -11.00
CA ALA A 103 -12.24 -6.33 -11.75
C ALA A 103 -11.30 -7.42 -11.21
N ARG A 104 -10.64 -8.14 -12.13
CA ARG A 104 -9.59 -9.11 -11.84
C ARG A 104 -8.28 -8.59 -12.46
N PRO A 105 -7.11 -8.87 -11.85
CA PRO A 105 -5.84 -8.54 -12.48
C PRO A 105 -5.74 -9.19 -13.86
N ASP A 106 -5.25 -8.45 -14.84
CA ASP A 106 -4.98 -9.00 -16.17
C ASP A 106 -3.94 -10.14 -16.07
N PRO A 107 -4.09 -11.24 -16.80
CA PRO A 107 -3.11 -12.33 -16.81
C PRO A 107 -1.69 -11.83 -17.13
N GLN A 108 -1.56 -10.90 -18.06
CA GLN A 108 -0.27 -10.33 -18.46
C GLN A 108 0.36 -9.47 -17.35
N LEU A 109 -0.45 -8.83 -16.50
CA LEU A 109 0.04 -8.09 -15.34
C LEU A 109 0.61 -9.07 -14.31
N ALA A 110 -0.13 -10.14 -14.02
CA ALA A 110 0.33 -11.14 -13.08
C ALA A 110 1.58 -11.87 -13.58
N GLU A 111 1.61 -12.31 -14.83
CA GLU A 111 2.78 -13.00 -15.41
C GLU A 111 4.06 -12.17 -15.34
N LYS A 112 3.95 -10.85 -15.53
CA LYS A 112 5.10 -9.92 -15.46
C LYS A 112 5.50 -9.56 -14.04
N ALA A 113 4.61 -9.73 -13.06
CA ALA A 113 4.90 -9.40 -11.67
C ALA A 113 6.00 -10.33 -11.12
N PRO A 114 6.96 -9.80 -10.34
CA PRO A 114 7.96 -10.61 -9.65
C PRO A 114 7.30 -11.75 -8.85
N ARG A 115 8.01 -12.87 -8.73
CA ARG A 115 7.51 -14.09 -8.08
C ARG A 115 7.06 -13.84 -6.63
N LEU A 116 7.88 -13.23 -5.77
CA LEU A 116 7.52 -12.93 -4.38
C LEU A 116 6.38 -11.91 -4.29
N VAL A 117 6.30 -10.97 -5.23
CA VAL A 117 5.16 -10.04 -5.32
C VAL A 117 3.87 -10.82 -5.60
N ARG A 118 3.88 -11.73 -6.58
CA ARG A 118 2.72 -12.60 -6.85
C ARG A 118 2.35 -13.48 -5.66
N GLU A 119 3.34 -14.11 -5.04
CA GLU A 119 3.14 -14.97 -3.88
C GLU A 119 2.62 -14.20 -2.65
N ALA A 120 2.95 -12.91 -2.52
CA ALA A 120 2.45 -12.04 -1.45
C ALA A 120 0.98 -11.64 -1.60
N VAL A 121 0.46 -11.55 -2.83
CA VAL A 121 -0.93 -11.14 -3.10
C VAL A 121 -1.86 -12.35 -3.02
N THR A 122 -2.22 -12.73 -1.79
CA THR A 122 -3.12 -13.87 -1.48
C THR A 122 -4.57 -13.45 -1.22
N TYR A 123 -4.86 -12.16 -1.33
CA TYR A 123 -6.15 -11.53 -1.09
C TYR A 123 -6.77 -11.01 -2.39
N GLY A 124 -7.99 -10.48 -2.29
CA GLY A 124 -8.73 -9.96 -3.43
C GLY A 124 -9.08 -11.03 -4.46
N ARG A 125 -9.35 -10.60 -5.69
CA ARG A 125 -9.71 -11.52 -6.77
C ARG A 125 -8.48 -12.07 -7.45
N GLN A 126 -8.45 -13.39 -7.58
CA GLN A 126 -7.42 -14.10 -8.32
C GLN A 126 -7.57 -13.88 -9.83
N VAL A 127 -6.46 -14.04 -10.55
CA VAL A 127 -6.44 -14.12 -12.01
C VAL A 127 -7.23 -15.34 -12.47
#